data_AF-A0A226M9J0-F1
#
_entry.id   AF-A0A226M9J0-F1
#
_cell.length_a   1.000
_cell.length_b   1.000
_cell.length_c   1.000
_cell.angle_alpha   90.00
_cell.angle_beta   90.00
_cell.angle_gamma   90.00
#
_symmetry.space_group_name_H-M   'P 1'
#
loop_
_entity.id
_entity.type
_entity.pdbx_description
1 polymer ?
#
loop_
_entity_poly.entity_id
_entity_poly.type
_entity_poly.pdbx_seq_one_letter_code
_entity_poly.pdbx_strand_id
1 'polypeptide(L)'
;MALDQMLHMLVFVHPTASIGEELQSVFQVQRIVMAIHRSRKLITEERAQRTIQNTFPWLAASDPRATTLSLLRCSHTCDKDTWELWEMALSSAGVVPWMVQELLRLLEVAPLGQETEIGTLPLAAAMALHKILQHSQYGPQVCLFVLELFVALIFQMVSSTSLKPLEVTAIMEDPSTPTSASRILVKVVHKLLQCADLDRLVQAIDRHKLWRQLLGPATWQDGLRSLARVMVMECQVDSVCIFSHVQKLLWYHQLQWREVPAMVFYMELHRCLELQEENGRAEKIFRTHIHSEHSESQELAMRGLRNLYTGRMHLLLPDVLTWLQDTRADIKLQATQLLRDIVAHHPRHVQDVLSQLAVPLTSCFNE
;
A
#
# COMPACT_ATOMS: atom_id res chain seq x y z
N MET A 1 6.71 29.93 34.43
CA MET A 1 7.97 30.67 34.18
C MET A 1 9.04 29.86 33.44
N ALA A 2 9.22 28.55 33.68
CA ALA A 2 10.21 27.73 32.95
C ALA A 2 9.79 27.31 31.53
N LEU A 3 8.49 27.12 31.26
CA LEU A 3 8.02 26.70 29.94
C LEU A 3 7.94 27.85 28.94
N ASP A 4 7.57 29.05 29.39
CA ASP A 4 7.61 30.25 28.54
C ASP A 4 9.06 30.61 28.19
N GLN A 5 10.04 30.38 29.08
CA GLN A 5 11.48 30.44 28.77
C GLN A 5 11.98 29.28 27.91
N MET A 6 11.45 28.06 28.03
CA MET A 6 11.79 26.95 27.13
C MET A 6 11.21 27.16 25.72
N LEU A 7 9.98 27.64 25.61
CA LEU A 7 9.36 28.04 24.35
C LEU A 7 10.04 29.31 23.81
N HIS A 8 10.38 30.31 24.63
CA HIS A 8 11.24 31.42 24.19
C HIS A 8 12.67 30.99 23.83
N MET A 9 13.22 29.93 24.42
CA MET A 9 14.54 29.42 24.01
C MET A 9 14.49 28.55 22.76
N LEU A 10 13.41 27.81 22.55
CA LEU A 10 13.20 27.00 21.34
C LEU A 10 12.60 27.81 20.17
N VAL A 11 11.92 28.93 20.44
CA VAL A 11 11.22 29.77 19.46
C VAL A 11 11.86 31.16 19.30
N PHE A 12 12.62 31.67 20.28
CA PHE A 12 13.09 33.08 20.31
C PHE A 12 14.60 33.31 20.60
N VAL A 13 15.47 32.29 20.71
CA VAL A 13 16.93 32.53 20.90
C VAL A 13 17.70 32.90 19.62
N HIS A 14 17.05 32.95 18.45
CA HIS A 14 17.66 33.52 17.25
C HIS A 14 16.84 34.70 16.68
N PRO A 15 16.92 35.90 17.27
CA PRO A 15 16.42 37.10 16.64
C PRO A 15 17.47 37.59 15.63
N THR A 16 17.45 37.07 14.41
CA THR A 16 17.84 37.76 13.16
C THR A 16 17.91 36.78 11.97
N ALA A 17 17.06 37.02 10.97
CA ALA A 17 17.21 36.64 9.55
C ALA A 17 17.42 35.17 9.08
N SER A 18 17.51 34.12 9.90
CA SER A 18 17.66 32.73 9.40
C SER A 18 16.64 31.68 9.92
N ILE A 19 15.60 32.09 10.65
CA ILE A 19 14.61 31.18 11.31
C ILE A 19 13.93 30.22 10.31
N GLY A 20 13.81 30.61 9.04
CA GLY A 20 13.21 29.77 8.01
C GLY A 20 14.01 28.52 7.65
N GLU A 21 15.34 28.51 7.85
CA GLU A 21 16.23 27.41 7.43
C GLU A 21 16.66 26.51 8.59
N GLU A 22 16.79 27.03 9.81
CA GLU A 22 17.31 26.24 10.95
C GLU A 22 16.25 25.37 11.65
N LEU A 23 14.97 25.75 11.61
CA LEU A 23 13.85 24.96 12.18
C LEU A 23 13.42 23.77 11.29
N GLN A 24 14.01 23.61 10.12
CA GLN A 24 13.64 22.60 9.12
C GLN A 24 14.21 21.19 9.38
N SER A 25 15.02 20.99 10.43
CA SER A 25 15.52 19.64 10.71
C SER A 25 14.43 18.77 11.37
N VAL A 26 14.20 17.58 10.82
CA VAL A 26 13.23 16.58 11.32
C VAL A 26 13.37 16.35 12.83
N PHE A 27 14.61 16.35 13.34
CA PHE A 27 14.90 16.17 14.77
C PHE A 27 14.39 17.31 15.64
N GLN A 28 14.40 18.56 15.15
CA GLN A 28 13.89 19.70 15.89
C GLN A 28 12.36 19.69 15.94
N VAL A 29 11.69 19.45 14.81
CA VAL A 29 10.22 19.34 14.76
C VAL A 29 9.75 18.25 15.72
N GLN A 30 10.40 17.08 15.70
CA GLN A 30 10.07 15.98 16.60
C GLN A 30 10.25 16.36 18.07
N ARG A 31 11.35 17.01 18.43
CA ARG A 31 11.59 17.45 19.81
C ARG A 31 10.51 18.43 20.28
N ILE A 32 10.12 19.38 19.44
CA ILE A 32 9.08 20.37 19.75
C ILE A 32 7.72 19.68 19.94
N VAL A 33 7.29 18.86 18.98
CA VAL A 33 6.00 18.14 19.03
C VAL A 33 5.92 17.23 20.26
N MET A 34 6.99 16.48 20.55
CA MET A 34 7.06 15.60 21.74
C MET A 34 7.04 16.39 23.05
N ALA A 35 7.71 17.55 23.11
CA ALA A 35 7.68 18.41 24.29
C ALA A 35 6.27 18.97 24.53
N ILE A 36 5.59 19.42 23.47
CA ILE A 36 4.20 19.90 23.53
C ILE A 36 3.28 18.75 23.97
N HIS A 37 3.37 17.58 23.35
CA HIS A 37 2.55 16.41 23.70
C HIS A 37 2.65 16.06 25.20
N ARG A 38 3.87 16.02 25.75
CA ARG A 38 4.11 15.68 27.16
C ARG A 38 3.69 16.75 28.16
N SER A 39 3.79 18.03 27.77
CA SER A 39 3.62 19.14 28.71
C SER A 39 2.25 19.81 28.65
N ARG A 40 1.53 19.77 27.51
CA ARG A 40 0.38 20.66 27.28
C ARG A 40 -0.72 20.59 28.34
N LYS A 41 -0.98 19.41 28.90
CA LYS A 41 -2.02 19.21 29.93
C LYS A 41 -1.68 19.88 31.26
N LEU A 42 -0.40 20.15 31.50
CA LEU A 42 0.11 20.81 32.69
C LEU A 42 0.18 22.34 32.49
N ILE A 43 -0.03 22.84 31.27
CA ILE A 43 -0.01 24.25 30.94
C ILE A 43 -1.39 24.84 31.24
N THR A 44 -1.49 25.58 32.35
CA THR A 44 -2.70 26.35 32.70
C THR A 44 -2.62 27.80 32.23
N GLU A 45 -1.45 28.26 31.80
CA GLU A 45 -1.23 29.62 31.32
C GLU A 45 -1.83 29.81 29.93
N GLU A 46 -2.85 30.68 29.84
CA GLU A 46 -3.61 30.93 28.61
C GLU A 46 -2.72 31.43 27.45
N ARG A 47 -1.72 32.28 27.75
CA ARG A 47 -0.77 32.78 26.74
C ARG A 47 0.02 31.65 26.11
N ALA A 48 0.56 30.73 26.92
CA ALA A 48 1.31 29.58 26.43
C ALA A 48 0.43 28.63 25.60
N GLN A 49 -0.84 28.43 26.00
CA GLN A 49 -1.80 27.65 25.22
C GLN A 49 -2.08 28.29 23.85
N ARG A 50 -2.31 29.61 23.79
CA ARG A 50 -2.50 30.33 22.52
C ARG A 50 -1.26 30.26 21.63
N THR A 51 -0.06 30.37 22.21
CA THR A 51 1.20 30.23 21.46
C THR A 51 1.29 28.85 20.81
N ILE A 52 0.97 27.78 21.53
CA ILE A 52 0.97 26.41 20.98
C ILE A 52 -0.05 26.30 19.83
N GLN A 53 -1.29 26.75 20.06
CA GLN A 53 -2.35 26.71 19.06
C GLN A 53 -1.99 27.46 17.77
N ASN A 54 -1.28 28.59 17.88
CA ASN A 54 -0.87 29.38 16.72
C ASN A 54 0.38 28.84 16.03
N THR A 55 1.26 28.14 16.75
CA THR A 55 2.55 27.65 16.22
C THR A 55 2.40 26.30 15.52
N PHE A 56 1.52 25.44 16.01
CA PHE A 56 1.34 24.09 15.48
C PHE A 56 0.94 24.02 13.99
N PRO A 57 0.00 24.86 13.50
CA PRO A 57 -0.34 24.89 12.08
C PRO A 57 0.84 25.34 11.21
N TRP A 58 1.68 26.25 11.72
CA TRP A 58 2.89 26.71 11.03
C TRP A 58 3.95 25.61 10.95
N LEU A 59 4.15 24.83 12.02
CA LEU A 59 5.05 23.66 12.00
C LEU A 59 4.59 22.64 10.95
N ALA A 60 3.28 22.35 10.93
CA ALA A 60 2.69 21.43 9.96
C ALA A 60 2.86 21.95 8.52
N ALA A 61 2.64 23.24 8.28
CA ALA A 61 2.80 23.84 6.95
C ALA A 61 4.27 23.89 6.49
N SER A 62 5.21 24.06 7.42
CA SER A 62 6.64 24.19 7.11
C SER A 62 7.29 22.83 6.82
N ASP A 63 6.96 21.80 7.61
CA ASP A 63 7.40 20.43 7.36
C ASP A 63 6.26 19.44 7.68
N PRO A 64 5.36 19.19 6.71
CA PRO A 64 4.23 18.28 6.89
C PRO A 64 4.68 16.85 7.21
N ARG A 65 5.84 16.45 6.68
CA ARG A 65 6.39 15.11 6.84
C ARG A 65 6.91 14.90 8.26
N ALA A 66 7.80 15.75 8.73
CA ALA A 66 8.34 15.63 10.08
C ALA A 66 7.23 15.79 11.12
N THR A 67 6.28 16.69 10.88
CA THR A 67 5.12 16.86 11.77
C THR A 67 4.26 15.59 11.83
N THR A 68 3.92 15.00 10.69
CA THR A 68 3.17 13.74 10.60
C THR A 68 3.88 12.61 11.35
N LEU A 69 5.17 12.39 11.07
CA LEU A 69 5.96 11.35 11.75
C LEU A 69 6.04 11.56 13.25
N SER A 70 6.19 12.82 13.68
CA SER A 70 6.27 13.16 15.11
C SER A 70 4.95 12.92 15.84
N LEU A 71 3.82 13.23 15.19
CA LEU A 71 2.48 12.97 15.71
C LEU A 71 2.20 11.47 15.82
N LEU A 72 2.58 10.68 14.82
CA LEU A 72 2.44 9.22 14.87
C LEU A 72 3.29 8.59 15.98
N ARG A 73 4.45 9.18 16.30
CA ARG A 73 5.29 8.77 17.42
C ARG A 73 4.76 9.19 18.79
N CYS A 74 3.84 10.16 18.85
CA CYS A 74 3.20 10.55 20.11
C CYS A 74 2.23 9.47 20.60
N SER A 75 1.49 8.83 19.69
CA SER A 75 0.58 7.73 20.01
C SER A 75 0.32 6.84 18.79
N HIS A 76 0.51 5.54 18.98
CA HIS A 76 0.22 4.53 17.96
C HIS A 76 -1.28 4.31 17.74
N THR A 77 -2.12 4.68 18.73
CA THR A 77 -3.58 4.53 18.64
C THR A 77 -4.32 5.80 18.20
N CYS A 78 -3.62 6.93 18.05
CA CYS A 78 -4.24 8.23 17.82
C CYS A 78 -5.38 8.48 18.84
N ASP A 79 -5.04 8.35 20.12
CA ASP A 79 -5.94 8.63 21.24
C ASP A 79 -6.45 10.08 21.23
N LYS A 80 -7.43 10.38 22.10
CA LYS A 80 -8.04 11.71 22.18
C LYS A 80 -6.98 12.81 22.37
N ASP A 81 -5.96 12.53 23.18
CA ASP A 81 -4.93 13.52 23.46
C ASP A 81 -4.12 13.83 22.20
N THR A 82 -3.65 12.80 21.51
CA THR A 82 -2.88 12.95 20.29
C THR A 82 -3.72 13.58 19.19
N TRP A 83 -5.01 13.25 19.09
CA TRP A 83 -5.92 13.83 18.12
C TRP A 83 -6.06 15.36 18.24
N GLU A 84 -6.09 15.92 19.46
CA GLU A 84 -6.12 17.38 19.62
C GLU A 84 -4.88 18.06 18.99
N LEU A 85 -3.71 17.39 18.96
CA LEU A 85 -2.53 17.91 18.22
C LEU A 85 -2.71 17.80 16.71
N TRP A 86 -3.31 16.70 16.25
CA TRP A 86 -3.68 16.55 14.84
C TRP A 86 -4.65 17.65 14.40
N GLU A 87 -5.66 17.98 15.19
CA GLU A 87 -6.60 19.06 14.88
C GLU A 87 -5.92 20.41 14.80
N MET A 88 -4.97 20.71 15.71
CA MET A 88 -4.17 21.93 15.62
C MET A 88 -3.32 21.94 14.33
N ALA A 89 -2.67 20.82 13.98
CA ALA A 89 -1.87 20.72 12.76
C ALA A 89 -2.73 20.91 11.50
N LEU A 90 -3.87 20.23 11.43
CA LEU A 90 -4.77 20.19 10.28
C LEU A 90 -5.66 21.44 10.15
N SER A 91 -5.64 22.35 11.13
CA SER A 91 -6.42 23.59 11.11
C SER A 91 -6.13 24.49 9.90
N SER A 92 -4.95 24.36 9.30
CA SER A 92 -4.64 24.95 8.00
C SER A 92 -5.04 23.99 6.88
N ALA A 93 -6.13 24.28 6.16
CA ALA A 93 -6.67 23.41 5.12
C ALA A 93 -5.65 23.03 4.02
N GLY A 94 -4.65 23.90 3.77
CA GLY A 94 -3.60 23.65 2.78
C GLY A 94 -2.62 22.53 3.14
N VAL A 95 -2.53 22.14 4.43
CA VAL A 95 -1.58 21.12 4.88
C VAL A 95 -2.13 19.69 4.77
N VAL A 96 -3.46 19.55 4.79
CA VAL A 96 -4.13 18.24 4.87
C VAL A 96 -3.68 17.29 3.74
N PRO A 97 -3.64 17.70 2.45
CA PRO A 97 -3.20 16.81 1.39
C PRO A 97 -1.77 16.28 1.60
N TRP A 98 -0.86 17.11 2.07
CA TRP A 98 0.54 16.74 2.28
C TRP A 98 0.72 15.77 3.44
N MET A 99 -0.05 15.94 4.52
CA MET A 99 -0.04 15.00 5.64
C MET A 99 -0.67 13.66 5.24
N VAL A 100 -1.79 13.68 4.50
CA VAL A 100 -2.40 12.45 3.95
C VAL A 100 -1.45 11.73 3.00
N GLN A 101 -0.69 12.45 2.18
CA GLN A 101 0.33 11.87 1.31
C GLN A 101 1.45 11.19 2.12
N GLU A 102 1.87 11.75 3.26
CA GLU A 102 2.84 11.08 4.13
C GLU A 102 2.24 9.82 4.78
N LEU A 103 0.95 9.84 5.15
CA LEU A 103 0.26 8.63 5.64
C LEU A 103 0.22 7.54 4.55
N LEU A 104 -0.10 7.90 3.31
CA LEU A 104 -0.04 6.98 2.16
C LEU A 104 1.37 6.41 2.01
N ARG A 105 2.40 7.25 1.99
CA ARG A 105 3.81 6.80 1.89
C ARG A 105 4.14 5.78 2.98
N LEU A 106 3.72 6.00 4.22
CA LEU A 106 3.96 5.06 5.32
C LEU A 106 3.24 3.73 5.13
N LEU A 107 2.01 3.75 4.62
CA LEU A 107 1.27 2.54 4.24
C LEU A 107 1.91 1.80 3.06
N GLU A 108 2.82 2.41 2.32
CA GLU A 108 3.51 1.79 1.19
C GLU A 108 4.90 1.23 1.53
N VAL A 109 5.56 1.77 2.56
CA VAL A 109 6.97 1.46 2.90
C VAL A 109 7.13 0.09 3.56
N ALA A 110 6.22 -0.31 4.46
CA ALA A 110 6.33 -1.56 5.21
C ALA A 110 4.94 -2.18 5.48
N PRO A 111 4.82 -3.52 5.58
CA PRO A 111 3.57 -4.15 5.93
C PRO A 111 3.26 -3.96 7.43
N LEU A 112 1.97 -3.90 7.77
CA LEU A 112 1.54 -3.85 9.17
C LEU A 112 2.06 -5.06 9.94
N GLY A 113 2.61 -4.83 11.13
CA GLY A 113 2.99 -5.90 12.06
C GLY A 113 4.41 -6.43 11.90
N GLN A 114 5.28 -5.78 11.11
CA GLN A 114 6.72 -6.01 11.26
C GLN A 114 7.18 -5.55 12.66
N GLU A 115 7.90 -6.42 13.37
CA GLU A 115 8.49 -6.13 14.69
C GLU A 115 9.69 -5.18 14.58
N THR A 116 9.47 -3.99 14.04
CA THR A 116 10.44 -2.89 13.98
C THR A 116 9.75 -1.58 14.33
N GLU A 117 10.51 -0.56 14.77
CA GLU A 117 9.93 0.78 14.97
C GLU A 117 9.20 1.28 13.71
N ILE A 118 9.72 0.95 12.53
CA ILE A 118 9.10 1.25 11.23
C ILE A 118 7.79 0.47 11.06
N GLY A 119 7.72 -0.80 11.44
CA GLY A 119 6.52 -1.64 11.30
C GLY A 119 5.34 -1.24 12.20
N THR A 120 5.58 -0.44 13.25
CA THR A 120 4.50 0.18 14.06
C THR A 120 3.87 1.40 13.40
N LEU A 121 4.60 2.10 12.51
CA LEU A 121 4.15 3.33 11.86
C LEU A 121 2.98 3.12 10.86
N PRO A 122 2.94 2.07 10.02
CA PRO A 122 1.81 1.79 9.15
C PRO A 122 0.48 1.62 9.90
N LEU A 123 0.49 0.96 11.06
CA LEU A 123 -0.71 0.82 11.89
C LEU A 123 -1.13 2.19 12.46
N ALA A 124 -0.18 2.95 13.00
CA ALA A 124 -0.45 4.30 13.49
C ALA A 124 -0.98 5.20 12.36
N ALA A 125 -0.44 5.07 11.14
CA ALA A 125 -0.89 5.80 9.97
C ALA A 125 -2.33 5.43 9.58
N ALA A 126 -2.67 4.13 9.59
CA ALA A 126 -4.04 3.68 9.36
C ALA A 126 -5.01 4.21 10.44
N MET A 127 -4.58 4.28 11.70
CA MET A 127 -5.39 4.83 12.79
C MET A 127 -5.57 6.35 12.68
N ALA A 128 -4.52 7.09 12.33
CA ALA A 128 -4.61 8.52 12.06
C ALA A 128 -5.53 8.80 10.86
N LEU A 129 -5.37 8.03 9.77
CA LEU A 129 -6.26 8.12 8.60
C LEU A 129 -7.71 7.81 8.95
N HIS A 130 -7.96 6.81 9.80
CA HIS A 130 -9.30 6.51 10.32
C HIS A 130 -9.92 7.73 11.00
N LYS A 131 -9.15 8.43 11.84
CA LYS A 131 -9.60 9.63 12.54
C LYS A 131 -9.84 10.81 11.60
N ILE A 132 -8.97 11.04 10.63
CA ILE A 132 -9.16 12.07 9.60
C ILE A 132 -10.47 11.81 8.84
N LEU A 133 -10.71 10.57 8.39
CA LEU A 133 -11.92 10.18 7.67
C LEU A 133 -13.22 10.28 8.51
N GLN A 134 -13.13 10.35 9.84
CA GLN A 134 -14.31 10.60 10.69
C GLN A 134 -14.77 12.06 10.63
N HIS A 135 -13.92 12.98 10.16
CA HIS A 135 -14.21 14.42 10.12
C HIS A 135 -14.43 14.86 8.67
N SER A 136 -15.70 15.11 8.31
CA SER A 136 -16.12 15.41 6.94
C SER A 136 -15.42 16.63 6.32
N GLN A 137 -14.96 17.57 7.14
CA GLN A 137 -14.22 18.76 6.71
C GLN A 137 -12.92 18.46 5.95
N TYR A 138 -12.33 17.29 6.15
CA TYR A 138 -11.10 16.85 5.46
C TYR A 138 -11.39 15.99 4.22
N GLY A 139 -12.66 15.67 3.95
CA GLY A 139 -13.07 14.76 2.89
C GLY A 139 -12.54 15.14 1.50
N PRO A 140 -12.73 16.39 1.03
CA PRO A 140 -12.24 16.82 -0.28
C PRO A 140 -10.74 16.60 -0.51
N GLN A 141 -9.93 16.78 0.55
CA GLN A 141 -8.48 16.66 0.52
C GLN A 141 -8.03 15.20 0.55
N VAL A 142 -8.75 14.34 1.27
CA VAL A 142 -8.51 12.89 1.27
C VAL A 142 -8.92 12.26 -0.07
N CYS A 143 -9.99 12.77 -0.70
CA CYS A 143 -10.46 12.28 -1.99
C CYS A 143 -9.42 12.42 -3.11
N LEU A 144 -8.45 13.33 -2.97
CA LEU A 144 -7.33 13.48 -3.91
C LEU A 144 -6.45 12.23 -4.02
N PHE A 145 -6.48 11.36 -3.00
CA PHE A 145 -5.63 10.16 -2.89
C PHE A 145 -6.46 8.88 -2.72
N VAL A 146 -7.77 8.93 -3.02
CA VAL A 146 -8.69 7.84 -2.64
C VAL A 146 -8.28 6.50 -3.27
N LEU A 147 -7.85 6.50 -4.52
CA LEU A 147 -7.52 5.28 -5.26
C LEU A 147 -6.19 4.69 -4.77
N GLU A 148 -5.18 5.54 -4.55
CA GLU A 148 -3.89 5.14 -4.02
C GLU A 148 -4.00 4.61 -2.59
N LEU A 149 -4.74 5.32 -1.74
CA LEU A 149 -5.03 4.89 -0.37
C LEU A 149 -5.79 3.56 -0.36
N PHE A 150 -6.78 3.39 -1.25
CA PHE A 150 -7.53 2.16 -1.37
C PHE A 150 -6.61 0.98 -1.72
N VAL A 151 -5.76 1.12 -2.74
CA VAL A 151 -4.81 0.07 -3.14
C VAL A 151 -3.83 -0.24 -2.01
N ALA A 152 -3.24 0.78 -1.39
CA ALA A 152 -2.30 0.60 -0.28
C ALA A 152 -2.95 -0.15 0.89
N LEU A 153 -4.17 0.22 1.30
CA LEU A 153 -4.89 -0.42 2.40
C LEU A 153 -5.31 -1.86 2.08
N ILE A 154 -5.73 -2.13 0.84
CA ILE A 154 -6.05 -3.50 0.40
C ILE A 154 -4.80 -4.38 0.42
N PHE A 155 -3.66 -3.87 -0.04
CA PHE A 155 -2.41 -4.62 0.02
C PHE A 155 -1.95 -4.85 1.46
N GLN A 156 -2.06 -3.83 2.33
CA GLN A 156 -1.82 -3.99 3.76
C GLN A 156 -2.67 -5.11 4.37
N MET A 157 -3.96 -5.17 3.99
CA MET A 157 -4.90 -6.15 4.51
C MET A 157 -4.55 -7.60 4.14
N VAL A 158 -4.17 -7.83 2.87
CA VAL A 158 -3.82 -9.17 2.42
C VAL A 158 -2.42 -9.59 2.89
N SER A 159 -1.52 -8.63 3.12
CA SER A 159 -0.15 -8.87 3.59
C SER A 159 -0.03 -8.96 5.12
N SER A 160 -1.03 -8.53 5.89
CA SER A 160 -1.03 -8.63 7.36
C SER A 160 -1.42 -10.02 7.89
N THR A 161 -1.53 -11.03 7.02
CA THR A 161 -2.02 -12.39 7.33
C THR A 161 -1.09 -13.24 8.22
N SER A 162 -0.04 -12.65 8.78
CA SER A 162 0.80 -13.26 9.83
C SER A 162 0.16 -13.23 11.24
N LEU A 163 -1.04 -12.66 11.40
CA LEU A 163 -1.76 -12.67 12.68
C LEU A 163 -2.43 -14.03 12.93
N LYS A 164 -2.24 -14.56 14.15
CA LYS A 164 -2.60 -15.94 14.54
C LYS A 164 -4.08 -16.27 14.22
N PRO A 165 -4.39 -17.50 13.76
CA PRO A 165 -5.74 -17.91 13.32
C PRO A 165 -6.88 -17.75 14.33
N LEU A 166 -6.57 -17.51 15.61
CA LEU A 166 -7.55 -17.44 16.69
C LEU A 166 -8.41 -16.17 16.67
N GLU A 167 -8.04 -15.14 15.90
CA GLU A 167 -8.77 -13.87 15.86
C GLU A 167 -9.85 -13.80 14.78
N VAL A 168 -9.87 -14.70 13.80
CA VAL A 168 -10.74 -14.59 12.60
C VAL A 168 -12.23 -14.83 12.93
N THR A 169 -12.54 -15.61 13.96
CA THR A 169 -13.91 -15.87 14.42
C THR A 169 -14.49 -14.73 15.26
N ALA A 170 -13.65 -13.94 15.93
CA ALA A 170 -14.08 -12.84 16.81
C ALA A 170 -14.35 -11.51 16.07
N ILE A 171 -13.98 -11.39 14.79
CA ILE A 171 -14.09 -10.15 14.00
C ILE A 171 -15.55 -9.72 13.80
N MET A 172 -16.51 -10.65 13.89
CA MET A 172 -17.91 -10.41 13.52
C MET A 172 -18.88 -10.28 14.70
N GLU A 173 -18.51 -10.59 15.94
CA GLU A 173 -19.51 -10.78 17.02
C GLU A 173 -19.65 -9.64 18.04
N ASP A 174 -18.66 -8.75 18.24
CA ASP A 174 -18.82 -7.65 19.21
C ASP A 174 -18.04 -6.36 18.83
N PRO A 175 -18.68 -5.17 18.80
CA PRO A 175 -18.02 -3.88 18.58
C PRO A 175 -17.25 -3.28 19.77
N SER A 176 -17.23 -3.90 20.95
CA SER A 176 -16.74 -3.28 22.18
C SER A 176 -15.39 -3.78 22.77
N THR A 177 -14.67 -4.68 22.09
CA THR A 177 -13.33 -5.15 22.50
C THR A 177 -12.21 -4.68 21.56
N PRO A 178 -10.96 -4.48 22.04
CA PRO A 178 -9.95 -3.75 21.28
C PRO A 178 -9.42 -4.53 20.05
N THR A 179 -9.90 -4.10 18.88
CA THR A 179 -9.09 -3.55 17.77
C THR A 179 -7.89 -4.38 17.25
N SER A 180 -8.14 -5.51 16.59
CA SER A 180 -7.12 -6.10 15.71
C SER A 180 -6.81 -5.17 14.52
N ALA A 181 -5.58 -5.19 14.01
CA ALA A 181 -5.12 -4.36 12.89
C ALA A 181 -6.04 -4.51 11.65
N SER A 182 -6.45 -5.74 11.37
CA SER A 182 -7.39 -6.09 10.30
C SER A 182 -8.72 -5.34 10.42
N ARG A 183 -9.27 -5.20 11.65
CA ARG A 183 -10.53 -4.49 11.88
C ARG A 183 -10.39 -3.00 11.62
N ILE A 184 -9.24 -2.40 11.95
CA ILE A 184 -8.95 -1.00 11.62
C ILE A 184 -8.88 -0.83 10.11
N LEU A 185 -8.15 -1.69 9.39
CA LEU A 185 -8.04 -1.59 7.93
C LEU A 185 -9.41 -1.65 7.26
N VAL A 186 -10.28 -2.60 7.63
CA VAL A 186 -11.65 -2.67 7.09
C VAL A 186 -12.43 -1.38 7.37
N LYS A 187 -12.37 -0.87 8.60
CA LYS A 187 -13.04 0.40 8.97
C LYS A 187 -12.52 1.59 8.16
N VAL A 188 -11.20 1.66 7.93
CA VAL A 188 -10.57 2.74 7.15
C VAL A 188 -11.00 2.65 5.68
N VAL A 189 -10.91 1.46 5.06
CA VAL A 189 -11.32 1.26 3.66
C VAL A 189 -12.80 1.60 3.50
N HIS A 190 -13.66 1.13 4.40
CA HIS A 190 -15.09 1.46 4.35
C HIS A 190 -15.33 2.97 4.42
N LYS A 191 -14.66 3.68 5.35
CA LYS A 191 -14.80 5.14 5.48
C LYS A 191 -14.21 5.90 4.29
N LEU A 192 -13.12 5.40 3.73
CA LEU A 192 -12.48 5.96 2.55
C LEU A 192 -13.40 5.89 1.32
N LEU A 193 -14.03 4.74 1.09
CA LEU A 193 -14.98 4.56 -0.01
C LEU A 193 -16.23 5.44 0.19
N GLN A 194 -16.74 5.54 1.42
CA GLN A 194 -17.84 6.46 1.74
C GLN A 194 -17.48 7.92 1.49
N CYS A 195 -16.22 8.31 1.75
CA CYS A 195 -15.76 9.68 1.52
C CYS A 195 -15.77 10.05 0.03
N ALA A 196 -15.67 9.07 -0.87
CA ALA A 196 -15.68 9.26 -2.32
C ALA A 196 -16.99 8.82 -3.00
N ASP A 197 -18.08 8.71 -2.23
CA ASP A 197 -19.40 8.31 -2.74
C ASP A 197 -19.44 6.92 -3.43
N LEU A 198 -18.55 6.01 -3.02
CA LEU A 198 -18.43 4.64 -3.52
C LEU A 198 -19.21 3.62 -2.67
N ASP A 199 -20.35 4.00 -2.09
CA ASP A 199 -21.16 3.13 -1.22
C ASP A 199 -21.63 1.84 -1.92
N ARG A 200 -21.86 1.89 -3.24
CA ARG A 200 -22.23 0.70 -4.03
C ARG A 200 -21.14 -0.36 -4.00
N LEU A 201 -19.87 0.07 -4.11
CA LEU A 201 -18.73 -0.83 -4.02
C LEU A 201 -18.65 -1.46 -2.62
N VAL A 202 -18.85 -0.68 -1.56
CA VAL A 202 -18.88 -1.19 -0.18
C VAL A 202 -19.95 -2.27 -0.02
N GLN A 203 -21.18 -1.97 -0.46
CA GLN A 203 -22.29 -2.93 -0.40
C GLN A 203 -22.01 -4.20 -1.19
N ALA A 204 -21.37 -4.09 -2.35
CA ALA A 204 -20.99 -5.24 -3.15
C ALA A 204 -19.91 -6.09 -2.44
N ILE A 205 -18.87 -5.46 -1.86
CA ILE A 205 -17.84 -6.16 -1.08
C ILE A 205 -18.47 -6.95 0.07
N ASP A 206 -19.44 -6.36 0.79
CA ASP A 206 -20.19 -7.02 1.86
C ASP A 206 -21.06 -8.17 1.35
N ARG A 207 -21.85 -7.92 0.29
CA ARG A 207 -22.74 -8.91 -0.35
C ARG A 207 -21.96 -10.15 -0.81
N HIS A 208 -20.77 -9.95 -1.36
CA HIS A 208 -19.88 -11.01 -1.83
C HIS A 208 -18.96 -11.57 -0.73
N LYS A 209 -19.09 -11.11 0.52
CA LYS A 209 -18.30 -11.56 1.69
C LYS A 209 -16.79 -11.46 1.47
N LEU A 210 -16.33 -10.47 0.70
CA LEU A 210 -14.94 -10.40 0.25
C LEU A 210 -13.97 -10.07 1.37
N TRP A 211 -14.39 -9.35 2.42
CA TRP A 211 -13.54 -9.07 3.58
C TRP A 211 -12.95 -10.34 4.19
N ARG A 212 -13.75 -11.40 4.30
CA ARG A 212 -13.28 -12.69 4.83
C ARG A 212 -12.25 -13.34 3.92
N GLN A 213 -12.45 -13.23 2.60
CA GLN A 213 -11.52 -13.81 1.63
C GLN A 213 -10.19 -13.07 1.66
N LEU A 214 -10.23 -11.72 1.61
CA LEU A 214 -9.05 -10.84 1.65
C LEU A 214 -8.21 -11.03 2.93
N LEU A 215 -8.87 -11.23 4.07
CA LEU A 215 -8.19 -11.46 5.36
C LEU A 215 -7.75 -12.91 5.58
N GLY A 216 -8.17 -13.84 4.73
CA GLY A 216 -7.87 -15.26 4.91
C GLY A 216 -6.52 -15.63 4.28
N PRO A 217 -5.59 -16.27 5.02
CA PRO A 217 -4.24 -16.58 4.53
C PRO A 217 -4.24 -17.51 3.31
N ALA A 218 -5.24 -18.37 3.16
CA ALA A 218 -5.40 -19.28 2.01
C ALA A 218 -6.32 -18.74 0.91
N THR A 219 -7.02 -17.61 1.14
CA THR A 219 -8.09 -17.13 0.26
C THR A 219 -7.88 -15.72 -0.26
N TRP A 220 -6.85 -15.01 0.22
CA TRP A 220 -6.67 -13.60 -0.11
C TRP A 220 -6.47 -13.35 -1.60
N GLN A 221 -5.81 -14.27 -2.32
CA GLN A 221 -5.66 -14.17 -3.77
C GLN A 221 -7.02 -14.20 -4.49
N ASP A 222 -7.88 -15.16 -4.12
CA ASP A 222 -9.23 -15.26 -4.68
C ASP A 222 -10.11 -14.09 -4.27
N GLY A 223 -9.88 -13.57 -3.05
CA GLY A 223 -10.47 -12.33 -2.56
C GLY A 223 -10.10 -11.14 -3.44
N LEU A 224 -8.82 -10.95 -3.76
CA LEU A 224 -8.35 -9.89 -4.65
C LEU A 224 -8.89 -10.03 -6.07
N ARG A 225 -8.92 -11.25 -6.60
CA ARG A 225 -9.50 -11.50 -7.93
C ARG A 225 -10.99 -11.15 -7.95
N SER A 226 -11.71 -11.54 -6.90
CA SER A 226 -13.14 -11.24 -6.77
C SER A 226 -13.39 -9.74 -6.57
N LEU A 227 -12.51 -9.06 -5.82
CA LEU A 227 -12.55 -7.61 -5.66
C LEU A 227 -12.36 -6.89 -6.99
N ALA A 228 -11.38 -7.27 -7.80
CA ALA A 228 -11.16 -6.70 -9.14
C ALA A 228 -12.41 -6.84 -10.02
N ARG A 229 -13.05 -8.01 -10.03
CA ARG A 229 -14.31 -8.24 -10.78
C ARG A 229 -15.44 -7.34 -10.29
N VAL A 230 -15.62 -7.24 -8.98
CA VAL A 230 -16.65 -6.37 -8.38
C VAL A 230 -16.39 -4.91 -8.70
N MET A 231 -15.14 -4.45 -8.65
CA MET A 231 -14.80 -3.08 -8.99
C MET A 231 -15.08 -2.75 -10.44
N VAL A 232 -14.70 -3.62 -11.38
CA VAL A 232 -15.00 -3.41 -12.81
C VAL A 232 -16.51 -3.34 -13.06
N MET A 233 -17.29 -4.12 -12.31
CA MET A 233 -18.76 -4.14 -12.40
C MET A 233 -19.42 -2.89 -11.79
N GLU A 234 -18.95 -2.43 -10.63
CA GLU A 234 -19.62 -1.39 -9.83
C GLU A 234 -19.02 0.03 -10.06
N CYS A 235 -17.75 0.14 -10.46
CA CYS A 235 -17.02 1.39 -10.67
C CYS A 235 -15.97 1.28 -11.79
N GLN A 236 -16.43 1.14 -13.05
CA GLN A 236 -15.55 0.92 -14.21
C GLN A 236 -14.52 2.05 -14.42
N VAL A 237 -14.90 3.31 -14.27
CA VAL A 237 -13.99 4.46 -14.45
C VAL A 237 -12.85 4.42 -13.44
N ASP A 238 -13.17 4.24 -12.16
CA ASP A 238 -12.17 4.12 -11.10
C ASP A 238 -11.28 2.89 -11.28
N SER A 239 -11.83 1.80 -11.84
CA SER A 239 -11.07 0.58 -12.13
C SER A 239 -9.96 0.82 -13.16
N VAL A 240 -10.18 1.68 -14.16
CA VAL A 240 -9.13 2.06 -15.13
C VAL A 240 -8.03 2.90 -14.47
N CYS A 241 -8.41 3.82 -13.60
CA CYS A 241 -7.46 4.63 -12.82
C CYS A 241 -6.64 3.76 -11.86
N ILE A 242 -7.28 2.82 -11.17
CA ILE A 242 -6.61 1.85 -10.29
C ILE A 242 -5.71 0.92 -11.08
N PHE A 243 -6.15 0.42 -12.23
CA PHE A 243 -5.29 -0.37 -13.13
C PHE A 243 -4.03 0.42 -13.50
N SER A 244 -4.18 1.68 -13.91
CA SER A 244 -3.05 2.56 -14.25
C SER A 244 -2.12 2.80 -13.06
N HIS A 245 -2.66 2.93 -11.84
CA HIS A 245 -1.87 3.07 -10.63
C HIS A 245 -1.08 1.78 -10.31
N VAL A 246 -1.73 0.62 -10.32
CA VAL A 246 -1.07 -0.68 -10.09
C VAL A 246 -0.02 -0.98 -11.17
N GLN A 247 -0.28 -0.58 -12.42
CA GLN A 247 0.70 -0.67 -13.50
C GLN A 247 1.97 0.15 -13.22
N LYS A 248 1.82 1.39 -12.72
CA LYS A 248 2.95 2.25 -12.32
C LYS A 248 3.71 1.67 -11.12
N LEU A 249 3.01 1.05 -10.19
CA LEU A 249 3.60 0.34 -9.06
C LEU A 249 4.53 -0.78 -9.55
N LEU A 250 4.05 -1.64 -10.45
CA LEU A 250 4.84 -2.73 -11.06
C LEU A 250 6.02 -2.26 -11.89
N TRP A 251 5.95 -1.07 -12.48
CA TRP A 251 7.02 -0.59 -13.35
C TRP A 251 8.15 0.15 -12.62
N TYR A 252 7.81 1.01 -11.66
CA TYR A 252 8.73 2.03 -11.16
C TYR A 252 9.12 1.88 -9.69
N HIS A 253 8.50 0.96 -8.95
CA HIS A 253 8.66 0.91 -7.50
C HIS A 253 9.38 -0.37 -7.08
N GLN A 254 10.24 -0.25 -6.06
CA GLN A 254 10.61 -1.40 -5.25
C GLN A 254 9.37 -1.82 -4.49
N LEU A 255 8.61 -2.76 -5.07
CA LEU A 255 7.33 -3.17 -4.52
C LEU A 255 7.48 -3.90 -3.19
N GLN A 256 8.64 -4.52 -2.95
CA GLN A 256 8.95 -5.23 -1.71
C GLN A 256 7.78 -6.20 -1.41
N TRP A 257 7.23 -6.13 -0.20
CA TRP A 257 6.08 -6.92 0.26
C TRP A 257 4.77 -6.75 -0.57
N ARG A 258 4.64 -5.71 -1.40
CA ARG A 258 3.45 -5.44 -2.23
C ARG A 258 3.46 -6.13 -3.58
N GLU A 259 4.59 -6.71 -3.99
CA GLU A 259 4.76 -7.19 -5.36
C GLU A 259 3.74 -8.25 -5.76
N VAL A 260 3.61 -9.26 -4.91
CA VAL A 260 2.69 -10.39 -5.13
C VAL A 260 1.22 -9.93 -5.15
N PRO A 261 0.71 -9.18 -4.15
CA PRO A 261 -0.63 -8.59 -4.22
C PRO A 261 -0.87 -7.73 -5.48
N ALA A 262 0.12 -6.89 -5.85
CA ALA A 262 0.04 -6.07 -7.04
C ALA A 262 -0.06 -6.90 -8.31
N MET A 263 0.70 -7.99 -8.42
CA MET A 263 0.69 -8.85 -9.60
C MET A 263 -0.64 -9.59 -9.75
N VAL A 264 -1.18 -10.14 -8.65
CA VAL A 264 -2.51 -10.78 -8.63
C VAL A 264 -3.59 -9.79 -9.08
N PHE A 265 -3.57 -8.59 -8.51
CA PHE A 265 -4.60 -7.59 -8.77
C PHE A 265 -4.52 -7.03 -10.19
N TYR A 266 -3.31 -6.74 -10.66
CA TYR A 266 -3.05 -6.29 -12.03
C TYR A 266 -3.54 -7.29 -13.07
N MET A 267 -3.20 -8.58 -12.91
CA MET A 267 -3.59 -9.62 -13.85
C MET A 267 -5.11 -9.72 -13.98
N GLU A 268 -5.83 -9.67 -12.86
CA GLU A 268 -7.28 -9.78 -12.90
C GLU A 268 -7.95 -8.52 -13.46
N LEU A 269 -7.46 -7.32 -13.10
CA LEU A 269 -7.96 -6.07 -13.68
C LEU A 269 -7.72 -6.02 -15.20
N HIS A 270 -6.52 -6.37 -15.65
CA HIS A 270 -6.18 -6.46 -17.08
C HIS A 270 -7.16 -7.39 -17.82
N ARG A 271 -7.45 -8.55 -17.22
CA ARG A 271 -8.38 -9.53 -17.79
C ARG A 271 -9.82 -9.01 -17.83
N CYS A 272 -10.29 -8.36 -16.78
CA CYS A 272 -11.68 -7.90 -16.67
C CYS A 272 -11.96 -6.65 -17.50
N LEU A 273 -10.98 -5.77 -17.67
CA LEU A 273 -11.11 -4.54 -18.45
C LEU A 273 -10.86 -4.75 -19.96
N GLU A 274 -10.41 -5.96 -20.37
CA GLU A 274 -10.16 -6.33 -21.77
C GLU A 274 -9.25 -5.34 -22.52
N LEU A 275 -8.23 -4.79 -21.83
CA LEU A 275 -7.36 -3.72 -22.34
C LEU A 275 -6.31 -4.21 -23.35
N GLN A 276 -6.76 -4.62 -24.54
CA GLN A 276 -5.88 -5.16 -25.59
C GLN A 276 -4.76 -4.21 -26.01
N GLU A 277 -5.00 -2.89 -25.97
CA GLU A 277 -3.99 -1.87 -26.28
C GLU A 277 -2.84 -1.83 -25.27
N GLU A 278 -3.08 -2.27 -24.04
CA GLU A 278 -2.08 -2.33 -22.96
C GLU A 278 -1.29 -3.64 -22.96
N ASN A 279 -1.61 -4.59 -23.85
CA ASN A 279 -0.94 -5.91 -23.92
C ASN A 279 0.59 -5.79 -24.03
N GLY A 280 1.11 -4.83 -24.79
CA GLY A 280 2.56 -4.63 -24.92
C GLY A 280 3.22 -4.17 -23.62
N ARG A 281 2.52 -3.35 -22.83
CA ARG A 281 3.00 -2.94 -21.49
C ARG A 281 2.87 -4.09 -20.50
N ALA A 282 1.76 -4.83 -20.55
CA ALA A 282 1.54 -6.01 -19.73
C ALA A 282 2.61 -7.08 -19.98
N GLU A 283 2.95 -7.36 -21.23
CA GLU A 283 4.01 -8.27 -21.61
C GLU A 283 5.34 -7.86 -20.98
N LYS A 284 5.71 -6.58 -21.10
CA LYS A 284 6.97 -6.10 -20.53
C LYS A 284 7.00 -6.20 -19.00
N ILE A 285 5.87 -5.95 -18.33
CA ILE A 285 5.73 -6.13 -16.89
C ILE A 285 5.96 -7.60 -16.52
N PHE A 286 5.23 -8.52 -17.15
CA PHE A 286 5.39 -9.94 -16.83
C PHE A 286 6.81 -10.43 -17.09
N ARG A 287 7.43 -10.07 -18.21
CA ARG A 287 8.84 -10.43 -18.50
C ARG A 287 9.82 -9.93 -17.43
N THR A 288 9.55 -8.76 -16.87
CA THR A 288 10.37 -8.20 -15.78
C THR A 288 10.23 -9.05 -14.52
N HIS A 289 9.01 -9.42 -14.14
CA HIS A 289 8.74 -10.16 -12.89
C HIS A 289 9.03 -11.67 -12.95
N ILE A 290 9.33 -12.25 -14.11
CA ILE A 290 9.88 -13.63 -14.19
C ILE A 290 11.19 -13.78 -13.43
N HIS A 291 11.96 -12.69 -13.36
CA HIS A 291 13.25 -12.67 -12.66
C HIS A 291 13.12 -12.13 -11.23
N SER A 292 11.90 -12.00 -10.71
CA SER A 292 11.65 -11.53 -9.33
C SER A 292 12.33 -12.43 -8.31
N GLU A 293 12.65 -11.88 -7.15
CA GLU A 293 13.08 -12.63 -5.96
C GLU A 293 11.91 -13.40 -5.32
N HIS A 294 10.67 -13.00 -5.61
CA HIS A 294 9.47 -13.66 -5.09
C HIS A 294 8.98 -14.75 -6.06
N SER A 295 9.14 -16.02 -5.69
CA SER A 295 8.72 -17.18 -6.51
C SER A 295 7.25 -17.12 -6.95
N GLU A 296 6.36 -16.64 -6.09
CA GLU A 296 4.94 -16.46 -6.41
C GLU A 296 4.72 -15.38 -7.48
N SER A 297 5.50 -14.29 -7.45
CA SER A 297 5.46 -13.26 -8.50
C SER A 297 5.93 -13.81 -9.84
N GLN A 298 6.97 -14.65 -9.85
CA GLN A 298 7.43 -15.33 -11.05
C GLN A 298 6.33 -16.22 -11.65
N GLU A 299 5.66 -17.03 -10.82
CA GLU A 299 4.57 -17.91 -11.27
C GLU A 299 3.41 -17.10 -11.86
N LEU A 300 3.03 -16.00 -11.19
CA LEU A 300 2.01 -15.07 -11.66
C LEU A 300 2.41 -14.43 -12.99
N ALA A 301 3.67 -14.00 -13.12
CA ALA A 301 4.20 -13.42 -14.35
C ALA A 301 4.16 -14.41 -15.52
N MET A 302 4.58 -15.65 -15.31
CA MET A 302 4.50 -16.72 -16.31
C MET A 302 3.05 -17.02 -16.71
N ARG A 303 2.14 -17.08 -15.72
CA ARG A 303 0.70 -17.23 -15.97
C ARG A 303 0.14 -16.03 -16.75
N GLY A 304 0.61 -14.82 -16.46
CA GLY A 304 0.28 -13.59 -17.18
C GLY A 304 0.67 -13.66 -18.66
N LEU A 305 1.91 -14.07 -18.96
CA LEU A 305 2.35 -14.27 -20.35
C LEU A 305 1.55 -15.34 -21.07
N ARG A 306 1.28 -16.48 -20.41
CA ARG A 306 0.41 -17.52 -20.99
C ARG A 306 -0.94 -16.97 -21.39
N ASN A 307 -1.55 -16.17 -20.52
CA ASN A 307 -2.85 -15.57 -20.78
C ASN A 307 -2.80 -14.58 -21.97
N LEU A 308 -1.78 -13.71 -22.03
CA LEU A 308 -1.58 -12.78 -23.15
C LEU A 308 -1.38 -13.50 -24.49
N TYR A 309 -0.65 -14.61 -24.46
CA TYR A 309 -0.33 -15.41 -25.63
C TYR A 309 -1.28 -16.60 -25.83
N THR A 310 -2.49 -16.56 -25.24
CA THR A 310 -3.49 -17.64 -25.43
C THR A 310 -3.74 -17.86 -26.93
N GLY A 311 -3.63 -19.11 -27.38
CA GLY A 311 -3.74 -19.49 -28.81
C GLY A 311 -2.50 -19.21 -29.67
N ARG A 312 -1.49 -18.51 -29.14
CA ARG A 312 -0.21 -18.18 -29.80
C ARG A 312 0.99 -18.42 -28.89
N MET A 313 0.89 -19.37 -27.95
CA MET A 313 1.92 -19.61 -26.93
C MET A 313 3.28 -20.00 -27.53
N HIS A 314 3.30 -20.54 -28.75
CA HIS A 314 4.53 -20.84 -29.49
C HIS A 314 5.44 -19.61 -29.69
N LEU A 315 4.90 -18.39 -29.63
CA LEU A 315 5.70 -17.16 -29.71
C LEU A 315 6.58 -16.94 -28.49
N LEU A 316 6.29 -17.60 -27.36
CA LEU A 316 7.12 -17.57 -26.15
C LEU A 316 8.30 -18.56 -26.21
N LEU A 317 8.41 -19.37 -27.27
CA LEU A 317 9.44 -20.41 -27.35
C LEU A 317 10.88 -19.87 -27.24
N PRO A 318 11.26 -18.74 -27.88
CA PRO A 318 12.60 -18.17 -27.69
C PRO A 318 12.89 -17.79 -26.24
N ASP A 319 11.87 -17.30 -25.53
CA ASP A 319 12.00 -16.92 -24.13
C ASP A 319 12.14 -18.14 -23.22
N VAL A 320 11.33 -19.17 -23.46
CA VAL A 320 11.41 -20.46 -22.77
C VAL A 320 12.79 -21.07 -22.92
N LEU A 321 13.39 -21.04 -24.12
CA LEU A 321 14.75 -21.52 -24.34
C LEU A 321 15.78 -20.75 -23.52
N THR A 322 15.59 -19.44 -23.37
CA THR A 322 16.45 -18.57 -22.55
C THR A 322 16.28 -18.92 -21.07
N TRP A 323 15.05 -19.07 -20.59
CA TRP A 323 14.75 -19.39 -19.19
C TRP A 323 15.14 -20.80 -18.77
N LEU A 324 15.14 -21.77 -19.69
CA LEU A 324 15.66 -23.13 -19.40
C LEU A 324 17.16 -23.14 -19.09
N GLN A 325 17.89 -22.12 -19.55
CA GLN A 325 19.31 -21.92 -19.28
C GLN A 325 19.56 -21.04 -18.06
N ASP A 326 18.51 -20.56 -17.38
CA ASP A 326 18.65 -19.73 -16.19
C ASP A 326 19.32 -20.52 -15.07
N THR A 327 20.14 -19.88 -14.25
CA THR A 327 20.82 -20.57 -13.13
C THR A 327 19.88 -20.95 -11.99
N ARG A 328 18.69 -20.36 -11.92
CA ARG A 328 17.74 -20.58 -10.83
C ARG A 328 16.78 -21.71 -11.17
N ALA A 329 16.70 -22.71 -10.28
CA ALA A 329 15.90 -23.91 -10.49
C ALA A 329 14.38 -23.66 -10.59
N ASP A 330 13.89 -22.62 -9.90
CA ASP A 330 12.49 -22.18 -9.95
C ASP A 330 12.10 -21.67 -11.34
N ILE A 331 12.94 -20.81 -11.96
CA ILE A 331 12.75 -20.39 -13.36
C ILE A 331 12.77 -21.61 -14.28
N LYS A 332 13.79 -22.48 -14.18
CA LYS A 332 13.89 -23.67 -15.05
C LYS A 332 12.65 -24.54 -14.97
N LEU A 333 12.12 -24.75 -13.76
CA LEU A 333 10.89 -25.52 -13.54
C LEU A 333 9.69 -24.88 -14.25
N GLN A 334 9.50 -23.56 -14.08
CA GLN A 334 8.41 -22.84 -14.73
C GLN A 334 8.56 -22.82 -16.26
N ALA A 335 9.77 -22.64 -16.78
CA ALA A 335 10.07 -22.71 -18.20
C ALA A 335 9.78 -24.10 -18.77
N THR A 336 10.10 -25.16 -18.03
CA THR A 336 9.80 -26.56 -18.40
C THR A 336 8.30 -26.80 -18.46
N GLN A 337 7.53 -26.27 -17.51
CA GLN A 337 6.07 -26.35 -17.52
C GLN A 337 5.49 -25.62 -18.73
N LEU A 338 5.97 -24.40 -19.03
CA LEU A 338 5.54 -23.65 -20.19
C LEU A 338 5.91 -24.36 -21.51
N LEU A 339 7.11 -24.94 -21.60
CA LEU A 339 7.51 -25.75 -22.75
C LEU A 339 6.55 -26.93 -22.95
N ARG A 340 6.22 -27.66 -21.87
CA ARG A 340 5.27 -28.77 -21.92
C ARG A 340 3.91 -28.32 -22.46
N ASP A 341 3.44 -27.17 -22.01
CA ASP A 341 2.18 -26.60 -22.49
C ASP A 341 2.25 -26.21 -23.97
N ILE A 342 3.36 -25.63 -24.43
CA ILE A 342 3.59 -25.32 -25.85
C ILE A 342 3.63 -26.61 -26.68
N VAL A 343 4.34 -27.64 -26.24
CA VAL A 343 4.40 -28.95 -26.92
C VAL A 343 3.01 -29.56 -27.05
N ALA A 344 2.21 -29.52 -25.98
CA ALA A 344 0.87 -30.10 -25.97
C ALA A 344 -0.09 -29.40 -26.94
N HIS A 345 -0.01 -28.07 -27.07
CA HIS A 345 -0.97 -27.29 -27.86
C HIS A 345 -0.46 -26.90 -29.26
N HIS A 346 0.85 -26.87 -29.46
CA HIS A 346 1.52 -26.36 -30.67
C HIS A 346 2.72 -27.23 -31.11
N PRO A 347 2.57 -28.56 -31.26
CA PRO A 347 3.69 -29.49 -31.44
C PRO A 347 4.53 -29.21 -32.71
N ARG A 348 3.90 -28.72 -33.78
CA ARG A 348 4.58 -28.39 -35.05
C ARG A 348 5.64 -27.30 -34.87
N HIS A 349 5.37 -26.30 -34.04
CA HIS A 349 6.30 -25.19 -33.81
C HIS A 349 7.50 -25.59 -32.95
N VAL A 350 7.36 -26.64 -32.14
CA VAL A 350 8.48 -27.18 -31.34
C VAL A 350 9.40 -28.03 -32.21
N GLN A 351 8.84 -28.74 -33.20
CA GLN A 351 9.60 -29.60 -34.11
C GLN A 351 10.72 -28.85 -34.83
N ASP A 352 10.46 -27.59 -35.21
CA ASP A 352 11.41 -26.71 -35.89
C ASP A 352 12.60 -26.29 -35.01
N VAL A 353 12.49 -26.48 -33.69
CA VAL A 353 13.44 -25.96 -32.69
C VAL A 353 14.01 -27.08 -31.79
N LEU A 354 13.67 -28.35 -32.08
CA LEU A 354 14.14 -29.53 -31.33
C LEU A 354 15.66 -29.61 -31.19
N SER A 355 16.41 -29.21 -32.22
CA SER A 355 17.87 -29.18 -32.17
C SER A 355 18.41 -28.19 -31.14
N GLN A 356 17.70 -27.09 -30.89
CA GLN A 356 18.06 -26.06 -29.91
C GLN A 356 17.61 -26.44 -28.49
N LEU A 357 16.61 -27.34 -28.36
CA LEU A 357 16.10 -27.83 -27.09
C LEU A 357 16.99 -28.89 -26.43
N ALA A 358 17.80 -29.61 -27.20
CA ALA A 358 18.64 -30.70 -26.69
C ALA A 358 19.62 -30.22 -25.61
N VAL A 359 20.30 -29.09 -25.82
CA VAL A 359 21.29 -28.55 -24.86
C VAL A 359 20.64 -28.02 -23.57
N PRO A 360 19.61 -27.14 -23.62
CA PRO A 360 18.91 -26.68 -22.42
C PRO A 360 18.30 -27.81 -21.61
N LEU A 361 17.60 -28.76 -22.25
CA LEU A 361 16.95 -29.85 -21.52
C LEU A 361 17.96 -30.75 -20.83
N THR A 362 19.11 -31.01 -21.44
CA THR A 362 20.18 -31.81 -20.79
C THR A 362 20.72 -31.13 -19.53
N SER A 363 20.78 -29.79 -19.52
CA SER A 363 21.18 -29.03 -18.32
C SER A 363 20.18 -29.12 -17.17
N CYS A 364 18.89 -29.33 -17.46
CA CYS A 364 17.85 -29.48 -16.45
C CYS A 364 17.88 -30.85 -15.73
N PHE A 365 18.59 -31.84 -16.27
CA PHE A 365 18.69 -33.20 -15.71
C PHE A 365 20.06 -33.53 -15.10
N ASN A 366 21.03 -32.62 -15.23
CA ASN A 366 22.40 -32.81 -14.74
C ASN A 366 22.69 -32.07 -13.41
N GLU A 367 21.67 -31.45 -12.81
CA GLU A 367 21.66 -30.91 -11.43
C GLU A 367 20.85 -31.85 -10.54
#